data_AF-A0A453K7V6-F1
#
_entry.id   AF-A0A453K7V6-F1
#
_cell.length_a   1.000
_cell.length_b   1.000
_cell.length_c   1.000
_cell.angle_alpha   90.00
_cell.angle_beta   90.00
_cell.angle_gamma   90.00
#
_symmetry.space_group_name_H-M   'P 1'
#
loop_
_entity.id
_entity.type
_entity.pdbx_description
1 polymer ?
#
loop_
_entity_poly.entity_id
_entity_poly.type
_entity_poly.pdbx_seq_one_letter_code
_entity_poly.pdbx_strand_id
1 'polypeptide(L)'
;MSSTAAAAPPARRTRSRPPSASSRRSDDPSSAANGNGKTSPKLASPKHLPGERTVKKLRLSKALTIPEGTTVYDASRRMAARRVDAVLLTDAQGLLSGIVTDKDISTRVIAEGLRVEQTIMSKIMTRNPTYVTADSLAIEALQKMVQGKFRHLPVVENGEVMAMLDIAKCLYDAIARLEKAAEQGSAIAAAVEGVERQLGGNFTGLAMQILSLNSLSLTPEVVP
;
A
#
# COMPACT_ATOMS: atom_id res chain seq x y z
N MET A 1 -24.71 60.73 -56.88
CA MET A 1 -25.91 60.99 -56.05
C MET A 1 -25.53 60.75 -54.59
N SER A 2 -26.21 61.43 -53.65
CA SER A 2 -26.11 61.44 -52.18
C SER A 2 -25.09 60.50 -51.49
N SER A 3 -24.18 60.95 -50.61
CA SER A 3 -24.40 61.73 -49.35
C SER A 3 -25.28 60.95 -48.35
N THR A 4 -24.97 60.86 -47.05
CA THR A 4 -24.48 61.94 -46.15
C THR A 4 -23.64 61.40 -44.98
N ALA A 5 -22.82 62.25 -44.36
CA ALA A 5 -22.01 61.94 -43.18
C ALA A 5 -22.68 62.39 -41.85
N ALA A 6 -22.18 61.91 -40.71
CA ALA A 6 -22.48 62.43 -39.37
C ALA A 6 -21.22 62.32 -38.47
N ALA A 7 -21.08 63.21 -37.47
CA ALA A 7 -19.86 63.38 -36.69
C ALA A 7 -20.09 63.35 -35.16
N ALA A 8 -19.00 63.16 -34.41
CA ALA A 8 -18.87 63.34 -32.95
C ALA A 8 -18.24 64.74 -32.65
N PRO A 9 -17.80 65.13 -31.43
CA PRO A 9 -17.86 64.51 -30.08
C PRO A 9 -18.67 65.46 -29.14
N PRO A 10 -18.29 65.98 -27.92
CA PRO A 10 -17.24 65.66 -26.93
C PRO A 10 -17.65 65.72 -25.42
N ALA A 11 -16.65 65.62 -24.54
CA ALA A 11 -16.62 66.03 -23.12
C ALA A 11 -17.30 65.08 -22.09
N ARG A 12 -16.96 65.12 -20.79
CA ARG A 12 -16.19 66.13 -20.02
C ARG A 12 -15.30 65.51 -18.90
N ARG A 13 -14.18 66.17 -18.59
CA ARG A 13 -13.26 65.86 -17.46
C ARG A 13 -13.66 66.60 -16.19
N THR A 14 -13.34 66.03 -15.01
CA THR A 14 -13.08 66.78 -13.76
C THR A 14 -11.79 66.26 -13.07
N ARG A 15 -11.31 67.00 -12.07
CA ARG A 15 -10.09 66.74 -11.24
C ARG A 15 -10.59 66.51 -9.77
N SER A 16 -9.82 66.16 -8.72
CA SER A 16 -8.46 66.57 -8.31
C SER A 16 -7.96 65.90 -7.00
N ARG A 17 -6.64 65.61 -6.89
CA ARG A 17 -5.63 65.99 -5.85
C ARG A 17 -6.07 66.39 -4.39
N PRO A 18 -5.18 66.30 -3.34
CA PRO A 18 -4.22 65.23 -2.96
C PRO A 18 -4.23 64.80 -1.42
N PRO A 19 -3.25 65.04 -0.50
CA PRO A 19 -2.45 63.95 0.12
C PRO A 19 -2.22 63.94 1.66
N SER A 20 -1.72 62.81 2.19
CA SER A 20 -0.89 62.68 3.43
C SER A 20 -0.22 61.27 3.42
N ALA A 21 1.03 61.03 3.84
CA ALA A 21 1.76 61.32 5.08
C ALA A 21 1.14 60.60 6.30
N SER A 22 1.87 59.75 7.03
CA SER A 22 3.18 60.02 7.64
C SER A 22 4.09 58.78 7.81
N SER A 23 5.32 59.01 8.28
CA SER A 23 6.32 57.99 8.60
C SER A 23 6.90 58.15 10.02
N ARG A 24 7.23 57.01 10.65
CA ARG A 24 8.16 56.78 11.79
C ARG A 24 8.34 55.24 11.86
N ARG A 25 9.55 54.64 11.83
CA ARG A 25 10.70 54.76 12.75
C ARG A 25 10.28 54.38 14.18
N SER A 26 10.40 53.10 14.53
CA SER A 26 11.53 52.50 15.28
C SER A 26 11.22 52.51 16.79
N ASP A 27 11.79 51.70 17.68
CA ASP A 27 13.10 51.03 17.71
C ASP A 27 13.07 49.54 18.19
N ASP A 28 14.20 48.85 18.01
CA ASP A 28 14.65 47.62 18.71
C ASP A 28 15.52 48.08 19.94
N PRO A 29 16.13 47.26 20.86
CA PRO A 29 16.30 45.80 20.86
C PRO A 29 16.24 45.06 22.24
N SER A 30 16.37 43.72 22.21
CA SER A 30 16.83 42.83 23.32
C SER A 30 15.95 42.81 24.59
N SER A 31 15.92 41.80 25.49
CA SER A 31 16.75 40.64 25.86
C SER A 31 15.83 39.72 26.72
N ALA A 32 16.12 38.48 27.13
CA ALA A 32 17.32 37.64 27.10
C ALA A 32 16.92 36.15 26.93
N ALA A 33 17.90 35.25 26.90
CA ALA A 33 17.68 33.81 26.74
C ALA A 33 16.98 33.13 27.92
N ASN A 34 16.23 32.06 27.64
CA ASN A 34 16.45 30.80 28.34
C ASN A 34 16.35 29.63 27.36
N GLY A 35 17.28 28.68 27.45
CA GLY A 35 17.29 27.50 26.59
C GLY A 35 16.50 26.35 27.19
N ASN A 36 15.84 25.56 26.35
CA ASN A 36 15.52 24.19 26.73
C ASN A 36 15.47 23.27 25.50
N GLY A 37 16.33 22.25 25.48
CA GLY A 37 16.48 21.34 24.37
C GLY A 37 15.31 20.37 24.25
N LYS A 38 14.26 20.75 23.53
CA LYS A 38 13.18 19.83 23.17
C LYS A 38 13.66 18.86 22.09
N THR A 39 14.28 17.77 22.54
CA THR A 39 14.45 16.57 21.72
C THR A 39 13.07 16.13 21.21
N SER A 40 12.83 16.23 19.91
CA SER A 40 11.59 15.75 19.29
C SER A 40 11.34 14.29 19.70
N PRO A 41 10.15 13.93 20.22
CA PRO A 41 9.89 12.56 20.63
C PRO A 41 9.97 11.66 19.39
N LYS A 42 11.03 10.84 19.33
CA LYS A 42 11.26 9.86 18.27
C LYS A 42 9.99 9.00 18.16
N LEU A 43 9.31 9.13 17.02
CA LEU A 43 7.97 8.58 16.84
C LEU A 43 7.98 7.08 17.19
N ALA A 44 7.23 6.72 18.24
CA ALA A 44 7.30 5.37 18.78
C ALA A 44 6.75 4.39 17.74
N SER A 45 7.59 3.45 17.29
CA SER A 45 7.18 2.39 16.38
C SER A 45 5.98 1.64 16.98
N PRO A 46 4.92 1.34 16.19
CA PRO A 46 3.74 0.69 16.73
C PRO A 46 4.10 -0.62 17.43
N LYS A 47 3.60 -0.79 18.66
CA LYS A 47 3.76 -2.03 19.44
C LYS A 47 2.82 -3.10 18.91
N HIS A 48 3.14 -3.61 17.72
CA HIS A 48 2.38 -4.67 17.08
C HIS A 48 2.30 -5.92 17.94
N LEU A 49 1.10 -6.51 18.02
CA LEU A 49 0.88 -7.75 18.77
C LEU A 49 1.63 -8.91 18.10
N PRO A 50 2.11 -9.90 18.87
CA PRO A 50 2.82 -11.05 18.31
C PRO A 50 1.89 -11.84 17.36
N GLY A 51 2.21 -11.78 16.06
CA GLY A 51 1.39 -12.34 14.97
C GLY A 51 1.00 -11.31 13.91
N GLU A 52 1.01 -10.00 14.24
CA GLU A 52 0.64 -8.95 13.29
C GLU A 52 1.65 -8.80 12.13
N ARG A 53 1.09 -8.67 10.93
CA ARG A 53 1.81 -8.49 9.67
C ARG A 53 1.62 -7.07 9.17
N THR A 54 2.70 -6.34 8.94
CA THR A 54 2.70 -5.00 8.33
C THR A 54 2.79 -5.07 6.81
N VAL A 55 2.47 -3.96 6.13
CA VAL A 55 2.46 -3.84 4.66
C VAL A 55 3.81 -4.22 4.04
N LYS A 56 4.95 -3.87 4.66
CA LYS A 56 6.30 -4.26 4.19
C LYS A 56 6.60 -5.76 4.22
N LYS A 57 5.78 -6.55 4.94
CA LYS A 57 5.83 -8.02 4.92
C LYS A 57 4.91 -8.62 3.82
N LEU A 58 4.18 -7.82 3.05
CA LEU A 58 3.34 -8.25 1.91
C LEU A 58 4.12 -8.19 0.59
N ARG A 59 3.55 -8.75 -0.48
CA ARG A 59 4.14 -8.74 -1.83
C ARG A 59 3.86 -7.41 -2.53
N LEU A 60 4.74 -6.45 -2.29
CA LEU A 60 4.69 -5.14 -2.94
C LEU A 60 5.04 -5.24 -4.43
N SER A 61 4.32 -4.49 -5.26
CA SER A 61 4.61 -4.31 -6.70
C SER A 61 5.36 -3.00 -6.91
N LYS A 62 6.36 -2.99 -7.82
CA LYS A 62 7.00 -1.74 -8.24
C LYS A 62 5.98 -0.85 -8.94
N ALA A 63 5.75 0.36 -8.42
CA ALA A 63 4.81 1.29 -9.02
C ALA A 63 5.25 1.74 -10.42
N LEU A 64 4.28 1.97 -11.31
CA LEU A 64 4.46 2.89 -12.42
C LEU A 64 4.05 4.28 -11.91
N THR A 65 5.00 5.20 -11.92
CA THR A 65 4.80 6.63 -11.63
C THR A 65 5.05 7.46 -12.89
N ILE A 66 4.20 8.45 -13.14
CA ILE A 66 4.36 9.45 -14.22
C ILE A 66 3.82 10.82 -13.75
N PRO A 67 4.27 11.94 -14.34
CA PRO A 67 3.71 13.26 -14.02
C PRO A 67 2.22 13.36 -14.39
N GLU A 68 1.40 14.06 -13.59
CA GLU A 68 -0.05 14.15 -13.81
C GLU A 68 -0.45 14.83 -15.14
N GLY A 69 0.42 15.65 -15.71
CA GLY A 69 0.25 16.28 -17.02
C GLY A 69 0.52 15.35 -18.23
N THR A 70 0.88 14.09 -18.02
CA THR A 70 1.08 13.10 -19.12
C THR A 70 -0.23 12.87 -19.88
N THR A 71 -0.17 12.63 -21.19
CA THR A 71 -1.35 12.26 -22.00
C THR A 71 -1.87 10.86 -21.63
N VAL A 72 -3.16 10.60 -21.84
CA VAL A 72 -3.74 9.25 -21.69
C VAL A 72 -3.07 8.26 -22.65
N TYR A 73 -2.72 8.69 -23.86
CA TYR A 73 -1.99 7.89 -24.85
C TYR A 73 -0.60 7.44 -24.33
N ASP A 74 0.20 8.38 -23.80
CA ASP A 74 1.53 8.07 -23.26
C ASP A 74 1.48 7.25 -21.98
N ALA A 75 0.50 7.51 -21.11
CA ALA A 75 0.25 6.72 -19.93
C ALA A 75 -0.12 5.26 -20.30
N SER A 76 -1.08 5.08 -21.20
CA SER A 76 -1.53 3.75 -21.66
C SER A 76 -0.39 2.96 -22.30
N ARG A 77 0.46 3.61 -23.12
CA ARG A 77 1.64 2.97 -23.71
C ARG A 77 2.64 2.50 -22.65
N ARG A 78 2.86 3.29 -21.59
CA ARG A 78 3.73 2.92 -20.45
C ARG A 78 3.12 1.82 -19.58
N MET A 79 1.80 1.84 -19.36
CA MET A 79 1.05 0.80 -18.65
C MET A 79 1.14 -0.54 -19.37
N ALA A 80 0.86 -0.57 -20.67
CA ALA A 80 0.99 -1.77 -21.51
C ALA A 80 2.42 -2.32 -21.52
N ALA A 81 3.43 -1.46 -21.73
CA ALA A 81 4.83 -1.87 -21.74
C ALA A 81 5.32 -2.46 -20.41
N ARG A 82 4.76 -2.03 -19.27
CA ARG A 82 5.05 -2.61 -17.94
C ARG A 82 4.08 -3.71 -17.51
N ARG A 83 3.04 -4.02 -18.31
CA ARG A 83 1.95 -4.95 -17.98
C ARG A 83 1.29 -4.63 -16.62
N VAL A 84 0.95 -3.35 -16.42
CA VAL A 84 0.23 -2.87 -15.23
C VAL A 84 -1.12 -2.27 -15.59
N ASP A 85 -2.10 -2.47 -14.72
CA ASP A 85 -3.50 -2.02 -14.81
C ASP A 85 -3.78 -0.72 -14.03
N ALA A 86 -2.80 -0.25 -13.23
CA ALA A 86 -2.87 1.00 -12.50
C ALA A 86 -1.56 1.81 -12.58
N VAL A 87 -1.70 3.13 -12.54
CA VAL A 87 -0.59 4.10 -12.56
C VAL A 87 -0.80 5.17 -11.48
N LEU A 88 0.27 5.49 -10.76
CA LEU A 88 0.31 6.60 -9.80
C LEU A 88 0.82 7.86 -10.50
N LEU A 89 0.22 8.99 -10.13
CA LEU A 89 0.47 10.28 -10.75
C LEU A 89 1.12 11.20 -9.73
N THR A 90 2.16 11.90 -10.16
CA THR A 90 2.89 12.85 -9.32
C THR A 90 2.67 14.29 -9.77
N ASP A 91 2.69 15.20 -8.80
CA ASP A 91 2.73 16.64 -9.04
C ASP A 91 4.12 17.12 -9.53
N ALA A 92 4.34 18.43 -9.56
CA ALA A 92 5.62 19.04 -9.95
C ALA A 92 6.71 18.91 -8.86
N GLN A 93 6.33 18.52 -7.65
CA GLN A 93 7.19 18.30 -6.49
C GLN A 93 7.60 16.81 -6.34
N GLY A 94 7.01 15.92 -7.15
CA GLY A 94 7.25 14.48 -7.12
C GLY A 94 6.34 13.72 -6.14
N LEU A 95 5.42 14.41 -5.46
CA LEU A 95 4.52 13.83 -4.46
C LEU A 95 3.30 13.18 -5.12
N LEU A 96 2.70 12.21 -4.44
CA LEU A 96 1.51 11.50 -4.95
C LEU A 96 0.28 12.42 -5.05
N SER A 97 -0.14 12.77 -6.27
CA SER A 97 -1.32 13.60 -6.53
C SER A 97 -2.56 12.82 -6.98
N GLY A 98 -2.38 11.63 -7.57
CA GLY A 98 -3.51 10.84 -8.07
C GLY A 98 -3.23 9.38 -8.43
N ILE A 99 -4.30 8.66 -8.75
CA ILE A 99 -4.29 7.32 -9.34
C ILE A 99 -5.23 7.25 -10.55
N VAL A 100 -4.84 6.48 -11.57
CA VAL A 100 -5.68 6.09 -12.71
C VAL A 100 -5.55 4.58 -12.92
N THR A 101 -6.67 3.94 -13.22
CA THR A 101 -6.75 2.52 -13.60
C THR A 101 -7.18 2.35 -15.06
N ASP A 102 -7.00 1.14 -15.59
CA ASP A 102 -7.60 0.66 -16.84
C ASP A 102 -9.12 0.96 -16.92
N LYS A 103 -9.85 0.73 -15.83
CA LYS A 103 -11.27 1.08 -15.69
C LYS A 103 -11.51 2.58 -15.86
N ASP A 104 -10.69 3.43 -15.24
CA ASP A 104 -10.85 4.89 -15.35
C ASP A 104 -10.61 5.40 -16.77
N ILE A 105 -9.66 4.81 -17.51
CA ILE A 105 -9.46 5.13 -18.93
C ILE A 105 -10.68 4.68 -19.74
N SER A 106 -11.18 3.47 -19.50
CA SER A 106 -12.37 2.93 -20.17
C SER A 106 -13.62 3.81 -19.94
N THR A 107 -13.93 4.15 -18.69
CA THR A 107 -15.18 4.86 -18.34
C THR A 107 -15.09 6.38 -18.40
N ARG A 108 -13.90 7.00 -18.27
CA ARG A 108 -13.74 8.47 -18.25
C ARG A 108 -13.08 9.05 -19.50
N VAL A 109 -12.71 8.20 -20.47
CA VAL A 109 -12.11 8.61 -21.76
C VAL A 109 -12.83 7.94 -22.92
N ILE A 110 -12.84 6.60 -22.96
CA ILE A 110 -13.34 5.85 -24.12
C ILE A 110 -14.87 5.93 -24.23
N ALA A 111 -15.59 5.69 -23.13
CA ALA A 111 -17.04 5.82 -23.08
C ALA A 111 -17.52 7.27 -23.37
N GLU A 112 -16.71 8.27 -23.01
CA GLU A 112 -16.97 9.71 -23.21
C GLU A 112 -16.49 10.22 -24.59
N GLY A 113 -15.97 9.34 -25.46
CA GLY A 113 -15.49 9.71 -26.80
C GLY A 113 -14.27 10.65 -26.83
N LEU A 114 -13.54 10.79 -25.71
CA LEU A 114 -12.44 11.74 -25.59
C LEU A 114 -11.17 11.26 -26.30
N ARG A 115 -10.45 12.22 -26.92
CA ARG A 115 -9.20 11.94 -27.62
C ARG A 115 -8.06 11.65 -26.66
N VAL A 116 -7.46 10.46 -26.75
CA VAL A 116 -6.40 9.99 -25.85
C VAL A 116 -5.10 10.79 -25.97
N GLU A 117 -4.85 11.45 -27.11
CA GLU A 117 -3.66 12.27 -27.35
C GLU A 117 -3.79 13.69 -26.76
N GLN A 118 -5.02 14.15 -26.53
CA GLN A 118 -5.34 15.50 -26.06
C GLN A 118 -5.84 15.52 -24.60
N THR A 119 -6.24 14.37 -24.07
CA THR A 119 -6.67 14.20 -22.69
C THR A 119 -5.45 13.94 -21.80
N ILE A 120 -5.28 14.75 -20.76
CA ILE A 120 -4.22 14.59 -19.74
C ILE A 120 -4.73 13.80 -18.54
N MET A 121 -3.85 13.03 -17.92
CA MET A 121 -4.19 12.13 -16.81
C MET A 121 -4.82 12.86 -15.62
N SER A 122 -4.37 14.08 -15.32
CA SER A 122 -4.91 14.93 -14.26
C SER A 122 -6.37 15.37 -14.41
N LYS A 123 -6.98 15.21 -15.61
CA LYS A 123 -8.41 15.41 -15.85
C LYS A 123 -9.25 14.19 -15.46
N ILE A 124 -8.69 12.98 -15.54
CA ILE A 124 -9.42 11.73 -15.31
C ILE A 124 -9.08 11.05 -13.99
N MET A 125 -8.00 11.46 -13.31
CA MET A 125 -7.52 10.78 -12.11
C MET A 125 -8.46 10.90 -10.91
N THR A 126 -8.43 9.86 -10.07
CA THR A 126 -8.89 9.97 -8.69
C THR A 126 -7.80 10.72 -7.92
N ARG A 127 -8.05 12.00 -7.60
CA ARG A 127 -7.14 12.87 -6.83
C ARG A 127 -7.04 12.42 -5.38
N ASN A 128 -5.90 12.70 -4.74
CA ASN A 128 -5.65 12.43 -3.31
C ASN A 128 -6.03 11.00 -2.86
N PRO A 129 -5.53 9.94 -3.54
CA PRO A 129 -5.95 8.57 -3.27
C PRO A 129 -5.58 8.11 -1.86
N THR A 130 -6.46 7.30 -1.25
CA THR A 130 -6.17 6.61 0.01
C THR A 130 -4.89 5.81 -0.11
N TYR A 131 -3.98 5.92 0.86
CA TYR A 131 -2.70 5.20 0.90
C TYR A 131 -2.44 4.55 2.28
N VAL A 132 -1.31 3.84 2.36
CA VAL A 132 -0.72 3.29 3.59
C VAL A 132 0.80 3.51 3.58
N THR A 133 1.43 3.40 4.75
CA THR A 133 2.89 3.34 4.89
C THR A 133 3.39 1.90 4.87
N ALA A 134 4.70 1.71 4.70
CA ALA A 134 5.34 0.40 4.80
C ALA A 134 5.10 -0.30 6.16
N ASP A 135 4.92 0.47 7.23
CA ASP A 135 4.66 -0.02 8.60
C ASP A 135 3.18 -0.04 9.02
N SER A 136 2.26 0.35 8.15
CA SER A 136 0.82 0.16 8.40
C SER A 136 0.46 -1.33 8.51
N LEU A 137 -0.64 -1.68 9.19
CA LEU A 137 -1.06 -3.08 9.27
C LEU A 137 -1.57 -3.60 7.91
N ALA A 138 -1.25 -4.87 7.62
CA ALA A 138 -1.78 -5.55 6.45
C ALA A 138 -3.31 -5.68 6.47
N ILE A 139 -3.90 -5.88 7.66
CA ILE A 139 -5.36 -6.00 7.80
C ILE A 139 -6.06 -4.66 7.55
N GLU A 140 -5.53 -3.55 8.04
CA GLU A 140 -6.03 -2.19 7.75
C GLU A 140 -5.92 -1.86 6.25
N ALA A 141 -4.80 -2.23 5.62
CA ALA A 141 -4.60 -2.03 4.18
C ALA A 141 -5.63 -2.80 3.34
N LEU A 142 -5.93 -4.05 3.70
CA LEU A 142 -6.97 -4.86 3.05
C LEU A 142 -8.38 -4.34 3.34
N GLN A 143 -8.66 -3.90 4.58
CA GLN A 143 -9.95 -3.28 4.94
C GLN A 143 -10.20 -2.00 4.12
N LYS A 144 -9.19 -1.12 3.97
CA LYS A 144 -9.26 0.08 3.11
C LYS A 144 -9.64 -0.27 1.66
N MET A 145 -9.03 -1.31 1.07
CA MET A 145 -9.35 -1.79 -0.29
C MET A 145 -10.80 -2.28 -0.41
N VAL A 146 -11.24 -3.11 0.53
CA VAL A 146 -12.59 -3.72 0.51
C VAL A 146 -13.67 -2.65 0.72
N GLN A 147 -13.51 -1.77 1.71
CA GLN A 147 -14.46 -0.70 2.02
C GLN A 147 -14.51 0.36 0.90
N GLY A 148 -13.34 0.76 0.39
CA GLY A 148 -13.22 1.70 -0.74
C GLY A 148 -13.50 1.11 -2.12
N LYS A 149 -13.73 -0.21 -2.21
CA LYS A 149 -14.03 -0.96 -3.44
C LYS A 149 -12.97 -0.81 -4.54
N PHE A 150 -11.69 -0.73 -4.16
CA PHE A 150 -10.56 -0.60 -5.08
C PHE A 150 -9.52 -1.72 -4.88
N ARG A 151 -8.87 -2.16 -5.96
CA ARG A 151 -7.88 -3.26 -5.96
C ARG A 151 -6.45 -2.82 -5.62
N HIS A 152 -6.16 -1.53 -5.82
CA HIS A 152 -4.82 -0.96 -5.81
C HIS A 152 -4.70 0.07 -4.70
N LEU A 153 -3.67 -0.05 -3.85
CA LEU A 153 -3.41 0.85 -2.74
C LEU A 153 -1.96 1.34 -2.80
N PRO A 154 -1.71 2.64 -3.00
CA PRO A 154 -0.37 3.21 -2.91
C PRO A 154 0.29 2.94 -1.56
N VAL A 155 1.58 2.60 -1.58
CA VAL A 155 2.45 2.57 -0.40
C VAL A 155 3.36 3.79 -0.48
N VAL A 156 3.22 4.68 0.50
CA VAL A 156 3.76 6.05 0.49
C VAL A 156 4.55 6.29 1.77
N GLU A 157 5.65 7.03 1.66
CA GLU A 157 6.46 7.47 2.79
C GLU A 157 6.94 8.90 2.52
N ASN A 158 6.78 9.79 3.50
CA ASN A 158 7.05 11.25 3.37
C ASN A 158 6.33 11.96 2.20
N GLY A 159 5.29 11.34 1.61
CA GLY A 159 4.56 11.84 0.43
C GLY A 159 5.06 11.27 -0.91
N GLU A 160 6.21 10.58 -0.91
CA GLU A 160 6.78 9.92 -2.07
C GLU A 160 6.21 8.50 -2.26
N VAL A 161 6.10 8.07 -3.53
CA VAL A 161 5.61 6.73 -3.88
C VAL A 161 6.73 5.70 -3.74
N MET A 162 6.61 4.81 -2.75
CA MET A 162 7.54 3.70 -2.56
C MET A 162 7.13 2.45 -3.33
N ALA A 163 5.84 2.09 -3.31
CA ALA A 163 5.33 0.90 -3.99
C ALA A 163 3.81 0.94 -4.26
N MET A 164 3.31 -0.10 -4.90
CA MET A 164 1.88 -0.40 -5.03
C MET A 164 1.56 -1.72 -4.33
N LEU A 165 0.50 -1.75 -3.52
CA LEU A 165 -0.10 -2.98 -3.01
C LEU A 165 -1.33 -3.35 -3.86
N ASP A 166 -1.49 -4.64 -4.15
CA ASP A 166 -2.52 -5.19 -5.03
C ASP A 166 -3.23 -6.36 -4.34
N ILE A 167 -4.55 -6.26 -4.18
CA ILE A 167 -5.36 -7.26 -3.47
C ILE A 167 -5.26 -8.65 -4.11
N ALA A 168 -5.16 -8.76 -5.43
CA ALA A 168 -5.09 -10.05 -6.12
C ALA A 168 -3.77 -10.77 -5.82
N LYS A 169 -2.66 -10.02 -5.79
CA LYS A 169 -1.35 -10.55 -5.36
C LYS A 169 -1.34 -10.91 -3.88
N CYS A 170 -2.01 -10.14 -3.03
CA CYS A 170 -2.16 -10.44 -1.60
C CYS A 170 -2.94 -11.75 -1.36
N LEU A 171 -4.02 -11.97 -2.11
CA LEU A 171 -4.83 -13.19 -2.03
C LEU A 171 -4.06 -14.41 -2.53
N TYR A 172 -3.38 -14.31 -3.68
CA TYR A 172 -2.51 -15.38 -4.19
C TYR A 172 -1.42 -15.76 -3.18
N ASP A 173 -0.70 -14.78 -2.63
CA ASP A 173 0.32 -14.99 -1.60
C ASP A 173 -0.23 -15.49 -0.26
N ALA A 174 -1.53 -15.36 -0.01
CA ALA A 174 -2.18 -15.91 1.18
C ALA A 174 -2.59 -17.37 0.96
N ILE A 175 -3.22 -17.70 -0.17
CA ILE A 175 -3.62 -19.06 -0.55
C ILE A 175 -2.39 -19.98 -0.61
N ALA A 176 -1.35 -19.58 -1.34
CA ALA A 176 -0.10 -20.35 -1.47
C ALA A 176 0.66 -20.55 -0.13
N ARG A 177 0.36 -19.75 0.91
CA ARG A 177 0.88 -19.96 2.27
C ARG A 177 0.02 -20.91 3.09
N LEU A 178 -1.30 -20.89 2.91
CA LEU A 178 -2.23 -21.80 3.57
C LEU A 178 -2.07 -23.23 3.04
N GLU A 179 -1.94 -23.39 1.72
CA GLU A 179 -1.66 -24.68 1.07
C GLU A 179 -0.37 -25.29 1.61
N LYS A 180 0.74 -24.54 1.56
CA LYS A 180 2.03 -24.97 2.11
C LYS A 180 2.00 -25.28 3.61
N ALA A 181 1.22 -24.53 4.40
CA ALA A 181 1.07 -24.81 5.83
C ALA A 181 0.29 -26.11 6.09
N ALA A 182 -0.71 -26.42 5.26
CA ALA A 182 -1.46 -27.67 5.34
C ALA A 182 -0.60 -28.88 4.92
N GLU A 183 0.21 -28.76 3.86
CA GLU A 183 1.21 -29.76 3.46
C GLU A 183 2.19 -30.06 4.61
N GLN A 184 2.72 -29.02 5.25
CA GLN A 184 3.63 -29.15 6.38
C GLN A 184 2.96 -29.80 7.60
N GLY A 185 1.71 -29.44 7.91
CA GLY A 185 0.94 -30.08 8.98
C GLY A 185 0.70 -31.58 8.73
N SER A 186 0.35 -31.94 7.50
CA SER A 186 0.16 -33.33 7.07
C SER A 186 1.46 -34.15 7.18
N ALA A 187 2.59 -33.59 6.72
CA ALA A 187 3.90 -34.23 6.83
C ALA A 187 4.34 -34.44 8.29
N ILE A 188 4.04 -33.49 9.18
CA ILE A 188 4.32 -33.61 10.62
C ILE A 188 3.44 -34.71 11.24
N ALA A 189 2.14 -34.75 10.93
CA ALA A 189 1.23 -35.79 11.44
C ALA A 189 1.68 -37.21 11.02
N ALA A 190 2.00 -37.41 9.74
CA ALA A 190 2.50 -38.68 9.23
C ALA A 190 3.84 -39.10 9.87
N ALA A 191 4.71 -38.15 10.21
CA ALA A 191 5.95 -38.43 10.93
C ALA A 191 5.70 -38.85 12.40
N VAL A 192 4.74 -38.23 13.08
CA VAL A 192 4.32 -38.62 14.45
C VAL A 192 3.74 -40.04 14.45
N GLU A 193 2.80 -40.35 13.55
CA GLU A 193 2.26 -41.71 13.41
C GLU A 193 3.35 -42.75 13.13
N GLY A 194 4.37 -42.39 12.34
CA GLY A 194 5.53 -43.26 12.09
C GLY A 194 6.30 -43.61 13.36
N VAL A 195 6.58 -42.60 14.20
CA VAL A 195 7.26 -42.78 15.50
C VAL A 195 6.41 -43.59 16.47
N GLU A 196 5.11 -43.33 16.57
CA GLU A 196 4.19 -44.07 17.44
C GLU A 196 4.13 -45.57 17.09
N ARG A 197 4.03 -45.91 15.79
CA ARG A 197 4.06 -47.31 15.34
C ARG A 197 5.39 -47.99 15.68
N GLN A 198 6.50 -47.28 15.59
CA GLN A 198 7.83 -47.81 15.89
C GLN A 198 8.03 -48.04 17.40
N LEU A 199 7.45 -47.20 18.26
CA LEU A 199 7.41 -47.39 19.71
C LEU A 199 6.47 -48.54 20.12
N GLY A 200 5.28 -48.65 19.52
CA GLY A 200 4.31 -49.72 19.80
C GLY A 200 4.80 -51.12 19.38
N GLY A 201 5.55 -51.22 18.27
CA GLY A 201 6.20 -52.46 17.85
C GLY A 201 7.28 -52.93 18.85
N ASN A 202 8.09 -52.01 19.36
CA ASN A 202 9.14 -52.36 20.33
C ASN A 202 8.56 -52.83 21.68
N PHE A 203 7.45 -52.24 22.15
CA PHE A 203 6.79 -52.67 23.38
C PHE A 203 6.20 -54.08 23.29
N THR A 204 5.55 -54.42 22.16
CA THR A 204 4.99 -55.76 21.96
C THR A 204 6.08 -56.83 21.76
N GLY A 205 7.19 -56.49 21.08
CA GLY A 205 8.37 -57.35 20.99
C GLY A 205 8.98 -57.67 22.36
N LEU A 206 9.26 -56.65 23.18
CA LEU A 206 9.80 -56.83 24.54
C LEU A 206 8.85 -57.63 25.45
N ALA A 207 7.54 -57.36 25.40
CA ALA A 207 6.56 -58.10 26.21
C ALA A 207 6.52 -59.60 25.85
N MET A 208 6.52 -59.94 24.55
CA MET A 208 6.58 -61.33 24.08
C MET A 208 7.91 -62.01 24.47
N GLN A 209 9.02 -61.28 24.41
CA GLN A 209 10.34 -61.82 24.77
C GLN A 209 10.46 -62.11 26.27
N ILE A 210 9.86 -61.28 27.13
CA ILE A 210 9.78 -61.53 28.59
C ILE A 210 8.88 -62.74 28.90
N LEU A 211 7.71 -62.84 28.25
CA LEU A 211 6.80 -63.99 28.41
C LEU A 211 7.45 -65.32 27.94
N SER A 212 8.26 -65.27 26.89
CA SER A 212 9.04 -66.42 26.39
C SER A 212 10.19 -66.84 27.31
N LEU A 213 10.63 -65.99 28.24
CA LEU A 213 11.69 -66.33 29.20
C LEU A 213 11.09 -66.92 30.49
N ASN A 214 9.98 -66.37 30.99
CA ASN A 214 9.27 -66.89 32.16
C ASN A 214 8.57 -68.25 31.93
N SER A 215 8.51 -68.73 30.69
CA SER A 215 7.93 -70.04 30.35
C SER A 215 8.97 -71.19 30.32
N LEU A 216 10.27 -70.89 30.44
CA LEU A 216 11.34 -71.90 30.55
C LEU A 216 11.68 -72.27 32.01
N SER A 217 11.09 -71.62 33.01
CA SER A 217 11.46 -71.76 34.43
C SER A 217 10.50 -72.60 35.28
N LEU A 218 9.53 -73.30 34.67
CA LEU A 218 8.63 -74.24 35.37
C LEU A 218 8.71 -75.66 34.80
N THR A 219 9.76 -76.39 35.18
CA THR A 219 9.73 -77.86 35.24
C THR A 219 9.48 -78.28 36.69
N PRO A 220 8.45 -79.08 37.01
CA PRO A 220 8.18 -79.49 38.39
C PRO A 220 9.23 -80.51 38.87
N GLU A 221 9.94 -80.18 39.95
CA GLU A 221 10.87 -81.10 40.60
C GLU A 221 10.09 -82.15 41.41
N VAL A 222 10.16 -83.40 40.97
CA VAL A 222 9.50 -84.53 41.65
C VAL A 222 10.42 -85.04 42.76
N VAL A 223 10.02 -84.79 44.01
CA VAL A 223 10.68 -85.30 45.22
C VAL A 223 10.09 -86.69 45.56
N PRO A 224 10.93 -87.70 45.89
CA PRO A 224 10.50 -89.09 46.06
C PRO A 224 9.81 -89.40 47.41
#